data_AF-A0A1G2YTH2-F1
#
_entry.id   AF-A0A1G2YTH2-F1
#
_cell.length_a   1.000
_cell.length_b   1.000
_cell.length_c   1.000
_cell.angle_alpha   90.00
_cell.angle_beta   90.00
_cell.angle_gamma   90.00
#
_symmetry.space_group_name_H-M   'P 1'
#
loop_
_entity.id
_entity.type
_entity.pdbx_description
1 polymer ?
#
loop_
_entity_poly.entity_id
_entity_poly.type
_entity_poly.pdbx_seq_one_letter_code
_entity_poly.pdbx_strand_id
1 'polypeptide(L)' 'MYEELNQVGFPELMTEAELVHFLRIPDVSRGTNPHNVVENLKRFHQLPCIHISRRPLYPLVAVRRWVEEKLAKERRP' A
#
# COMPACT_ATOMS: atom_id res chain seq x y z
N MET A 1 22.26 9.74 -15.51
CA MET A 1 21.81 8.49 -14.83
C MET A 1 22.04 8.68 -13.34
N TYR A 2 20.96 8.64 -12.57
CA TYR A 2 20.77 9.18 -11.20
C TYR A 2 20.69 10.71 -11.14
N GLU A 3 19.82 11.29 -11.97
CA GLU A 3 19.43 12.69 -11.78
C GLU A 3 18.39 12.78 -10.66
N GLU A 4 18.76 13.56 -9.64
CA GLU A 4 17.88 14.30 -8.74
C GLU A 4 17.21 13.54 -7.57
N LEU A 5 18.05 13.20 -6.60
CA LEU A 5 17.65 12.92 -5.21
C LEU A 5 17.14 14.19 -4.52
N ASN A 6 15.91 14.64 -4.81
CA ASN A 6 15.08 15.34 -3.81
C ASN A 6 13.58 15.36 -4.15
N GLN A 7 13.01 14.20 -4.46
CA GLN A 7 11.58 13.92 -4.22
C GLN A 7 11.50 12.74 -3.25
N VAL A 8 10.93 12.96 -2.07
CA VAL A 8 10.72 11.91 -1.05
C VAL A 8 9.64 10.94 -1.54
N GLY A 9 9.99 10.12 -2.54
CA GLY A 9 9.14 9.09 -3.10
C GLY A 9 9.19 7.83 -2.23
N PHE A 10 8.08 7.08 -2.22
CA PHE A 10 8.08 5.74 -1.63
C PHE A 10 8.96 4.81 -2.49
N PRO A 11 9.64 3.82 -1.87
CA PRO A 11 10.45 2.86 -2.62
C PRO A 11 9.59 2.02 -3.55
N GLU A 12 10.20 1.47 -4.61
CA GLU A 12 9.49 0.64 -5.58
C GLU A 12 8.92 -0.64 -4.95
N LEU A 13 9.61 -1.19 -3.97
CA LEU A 13 9.14 -2.27 -3.10
C LEU A 13 9.04 -1.77 -1.67
N MET A 14 7.81 -1.51 -1.22
CA MET A 14 7.54 -1.00 0.13
C MET A 14 7.47 -2.13 1.15
N THR A 15 7.94 -1.85 2.36
CA THR A 15 7.62 -2.61 3.57
C THR A 15 6.19 -2.31 4.04
N GLU A 16 5.70 -3.07 5.02
CA GLU A 16 4.39 -2.82 5.62
C GLU A 16 4.30 -1.41 6.26
N ALA A 17 5.36 -0.95 6.93
CA ALA A 17 5.39 0.38 7.54
C ALA A 17 5.27 1.50 6.50
N GLU A 18 5.97 1.36 5.38
CA GLU A 18 5.91 2.31 4.27
C GLU A 18 4.55 2.27 3.57
N LEU A 19 3.96 1.08 3.39
CA LEU A 19 2.60 0.93 2.87
C LEU A 19 1.57 1.62 3.78
N VAL A 20 1.67 1.41 5.10
CA VAL A 20 0.79 2.03 6.10
C VAL A 20 0.83 3.56 5.97
N HIS A 21 2.03 4.12 5.78
CA HIS A 21 2.20 5.54 5.56
C HIS A 21 1.67 5.99 4.18
N PHE A 22 1.93 5.22 3.12
CA PHE A 22 1.44 5.48 1.77
C PHE A 22 -0.10 5.56 1.72
N LEU A 23 -0.78 4.60 2.35
CA LEU A 23 -2.24 4.50 2.39
C LEU A 23 -2.89 5.38 3.47
N ARG A 24 -2.09 6.14 4.26
CA ARG A 24 -2.59 7.03 5.32
C ARG A 24 -3.48 6.32 6.36
N ILE A 25 -3.21 5.04 6.62
CA ILE A 25 -4.03 4.21 7.53
C ILE A 25 -4.20 4.86 8.92
N PRO A 26 -3.14 5.43 9.56
CA PRO A 26 -3.29 6.06 10.87
C PRO A 26 -4.22 7.28 10.88
N ASP A 27 -4.32 7.99 9.74
CA ASP A 27 -5.13 9.19 9.63
C ASP A 27 -6.63 8.85 9.49
N VAL A 28 -6.95 7.73 8.85
CA VAL A 28 -8.34 7.31 8.54
C VAL A 28 -8.89 6.22 9.47
N SER A 29 -8.03 5.48 10.18
CA SER A 29 -8.42 4.39 11.08
C SER A 29 -7.77 4.54 12.45
N ARG A 30 -8.19 5.56 13.19
CA ARG A 30 -7.67 5.85 14.54
C ARG A 30 -8.10 4.76 15.52
N GLY A 31 -7.16 4.27 16.33
CA GLY A 31 -7.41 3.27 17.37
C GLY A 31 -7.34 1.81 16.93
N THR A 32 -7.19 1.54 15.63
CA THR A 32 -6.99 0.18 15.11
C THR A 32 -5.50 -0.09 14.92
N ASN A 33 -5.05 -1.31 15.23
CA ASN A 33 -3.69 -1.72 14.87
C ASN A 33 -3.53 -1.71 13.33
N PRO A 34 -2.62 -0.90 12.75
CA PRO A 34 -2.44 -0.81 11.30
C PRO A 34 -2.17 -2.16 10.62
N HIS A 35 -1.53 -3.10 11.33
CA HIS A 35 -1.29 -4.45 10.84
C HIS A 35 -2.61 -5.19 10.52
N ASN A 36 -3.62 -5.06 11.38
CA ASN A 36 -4.93 -5.70 11.16
C ASN A 36 -5.63 -5.13 9.92
N VAL A 37 -5.47 -3.84 9.65
CA VAL A 37 -6.00 -3.19 8.45
C VAL A 37 -5.32 -3.77 7.22
N VAL A 38 -3.99 -3.87 7.22
CA VAL A 38 -3.22 -4.45 6.11
C VAL A 38 -3.60 -5.91 5.86
N GLU A 39 -3.73 -6.73 6.91
CA GLU A 39 -4.18 -8.12 6.77
C GLU A 39 -5.60 -8.24 6.22
N ASN A 40 -6.52 -7.38 6.65
CA ASN A 40 -7.86 -7.31 6.08
C ASN A 40 -7.83 -6.92 4.59
N LEU A 41 -7.02 -5.93 4.23
CA LEU A 41 -6.83 -5.50 2.84
C LEU A 41 -6.26 -6.62 1.96
N LYS A 42 -5.30 -7.40 2.47
CA LYS A 42 -4.77 -8.59 1.78
C LYS A 42 -5.85 -9.65 1.56
N ARG A 43 -6.56 -10.03 2.63
CA ARG A 43 -7.51 -11.16 2.61
C ARG A 43 -8.77 -10.86 1.81
N PHE A 44 -9.36 -9.68 1.99
CA PHE A 44 -10.69 -9.37 1.45
C PHE A 44 -10.66 -8.38 0.30
N HIS A 45 -9.64 -7.53 0.22
CA HIS A 45 -9.56 -6.48 -0.78
C HIS A 45 -8.50 -6.73 -1.86
N GLN A 46 -7.85 -7.90 -1.86
CA GLN A 46 -6.86 -8.33 -2.84
C GLN A 46 -5.70 -7.34 -2.98
N LEU A 47 -5.23 -6.81 -1.84
CA LEU A 47 -4.06 -5.93 -1.82
C LEU A 47 -2.83 -6.67 -2.39
N PRO A 48 -2.15 -6.12 -3.41
CA PRO A 48 -1.02 -6.78 -4.05
C PRO A 48 0.19 -6.83 -3.12
N CYS A 49 0.80 -8.01 -2.99
CA CYS A 49 2.06 -8.19 -2.29
C CYS A 49 2.86 -9.35 -2.88
N ILE A 50 4.17 -9.30 -2.73
CA ILE A 50 5.10 -10.41 -3.01
C ILE A 50 5.79 -10.83 -1.72
N HIS A 51 6.29 -12.06 -1.65
CA HIS A 51 6.99 -12.56 -0.47
C HIS A 51 8.47 -12.79 -0.80
N ILE A 52 9.36 -12.07 -0.10
CA ILE A 52 10.81 -12.27 -0.14
C ILE A 52 11.27 -12.66 1.26
N SER A 53 11.98 -13.79 1.39
CA SER A 53 12.43 -14.31 2.69
C SER A 53 11.30 -14.44 3.73
N ARG A 54 10.11 -14.87 3.27
CA ARG A 54 8.86 -14.98 4.06
C ARG A 54 8.29 -13.66 4.59
N ARG A 55 8.80 -12.51 4.15
CA ARG A 55 8.25 -11.19 4.50
C ARG A 55 7.48 -10.60 3.32
N PRO A 56 6.26 -10.05 3.54
CA PRO A 56 5.52 -9.38 2.50
C PRO A 56 6.16 -8.04 2.14
N LEU A 57 6.25 -7.76 0.85
CA LEU A 57 6.60 -6.46 0.28
C LEU A 57 5.54 -6.04 -0.72
N TYR A 58 5.38 -4.73 -0.90
CA TYR A 58 4.28 -4.11 -1.60
C TYR A 58 4.82 -3.28 -2.77
N PRO A 59 4.74 -3.79 -4.01
CA PRO A 59 5.20 -3.04 -5.17
C PRO A 59 4.39 -1.75 -5.37
N LEU A 60 5.04 -0.59 -5.37
CA LEU A 60 4.40 0.72 -5.41
C LEU A 60 3.47 0.88 -6.62
N VAL A 61 3.92 0.46 -7.81
CA VAL A 61 3.12 0.54 -9.04
C VAL A 61 1.87 -0.35 -8.94
N ALA A 62 1.98 -1.54 -8.35
CA ALA A 62 0.85 -2.44 -8.17
C ALA A 62 -0.16 -1.89 -7.16
N VAL A 63 0.33 -1.35 -6.03
CA VAL A 63 -0.53 -0.71 -5.02
C VAL A 63 -1.25 0.51 -5.60
N ARG A 64 -0.57 1.34 -6.41
CA ARG A 64 -1.20 2.49 -7.08
C ARG A 64 -2.33 2.08 -8.02
N ARG A 65 -2.08 1.10 -8.89
CA ARG A 65 -3.12 0.54 -9.77
C ARG A 65 -4.29 -0.03 -8.97
N TRP A 66 -3.99 -0.75 -7.89
CA TRP A 66 -5.02 -1.27 -6.99
C TRP A 66 -5.89 -0.15 -6.39
N VAL A 67 -5.31 1.00 -5.98
CA VAL A 67 -6.09 2.17 -5.51
C VAL A 67 -7.00 2.71 -6.63
N GLU A 68 -6.49 2.85 -7.85
CA GLU A 68 -7.27 3.30 -9.01
C GLU A 68 -8.45 2.36 -9.30
N GLU A 69 -8.24 1.05 -9.23
CA GLU A 69 -9.29 0.04 -9.39
C GLU A 69 -10.35 0.10 -8.27
N LYS A 70 -9.95 0.38 -7.02
CA LYS A 70 -10.90 0.59 -5.92
C LYS A 70 -11.76 1.81 -6.15
N LEU A 71 -11.13 2.92 -6.52
CA LEU A 71 -11.83 4.16 -6.86
C LEU A 71 -12.84 3.95 -8.00
N ALA A 72 -12.45 3.21 -9.05
CA ALA A 72 -13.34 2.91 -10.17
C ALA A 72 -14.58 2.09 -9.76
N LYS A 73 -14.44 1.21 -8.75
CA LYS A 73 -15.55 0.40 -8.21
C LYS A 73 -16.50 1.24 -7.34
N GLU A 74 -15.96 2.15 -6.54
CA GLU A 74 -16.78 3.06 -5.72
C GLU A 74 -17.57 4.07 -6.56
N ARG A 75 -17.07 4.42 -7.75
CA ARG A 75 -17.75 5.31 -8.70
C ARG A 75 -18.92 4.68 -9.45
N ARG A 76 -19.12 3.35 -9.34
CA ARG A 76 -20.27 2.67 -9.95
C ARG A 76 -21.38 2.55 -8.89
N PRO A 77 -22.49 3.30 -9.03
CA PRO A 77 -23.62 3.24 -8.11
C PRO A 77 -24.34 1.90 -8.14
#